data_AF-A0A8E2B9X1-F1
#
_entry.id   AF-A0A8E2B9X1-F1
#
_cell.length_a   1.000
_cell.length_b   1.000
_cell.length_c   1.000
_cell.angle_alpha   90.00
_cell.angle_beta   90.00
_cell.angle_gamma   90.00
#
_symmetry.space_group_name_H-M   'P 1'
#
loop_
_entity.id
_entity.type
_entity.pdbx_description
1 polymer ?
#
loop_
_entity_poly.entity_id
_entity_poly.type
_entity_poly.pdbx_seq_one_letter_code
_entity_poly.pdbx_strand_id
1 'polypeptide(L)'
;MISAAIKSALRSDDLFGRLGGEEFGVFLPGTSETDAVGVAERIRAKIKATSFRPDGNEHVLTVSVGGAAFSPLPGFAEMFKIADRSLYEAKHGGRDRVAFMSFDEIQNGNTSYLNKRVHLH
;
A
#
# COMPACT_ATOMS: atom_id res chain seq x y z
N MET A 1 -5.12 -1.41 17.13
CA MET A 1 -5.95 -2.08 16.09
C MET A 1 -5.25 -2.07 14.74
N ILE A 2 -5.12 -0.93 14.06
CA ILE A 2 -4.50 -0.82 12.72
C ILE A 2 -3.09 -1.43 12.68
N SER A 3 -2.20 -1.04 13.59
CA SER A 3 -0.83 -1.58 13.63
C SER A 3 -0.77 -3.10 13.82
N ALA A 4 -1.72 -3.69 14.54
CA ALA A 4 -1.80 -5.14 14.72
C ALA A 4 -2.30 -5.83 13.45
N ALA A 5 -3.30 -5.25 12.78
CA ALA A 5 -3.78 -5.73 11.48
C ALA A 5 -2.64 -5.74 10.45
N ILE A 6 -1.86 -4.65 10.36
CA ILE A 6 -0.69 -4.55 9.48
C ILE A 6 0.35 -5.61 9.83
N LYS A 7 0.81 -5.67 11.09
CA LYS A 7 1.82 -6.66 11.52
C LYS A 7 1.42 -8.10 11.23
N SER A 8 0.13 -8.44 11.39
CA SER A 8 -0.37 -9.80 11.09
C SER A 8 -0.37 -10.16 9.59
N ALA A 9 -0.11 -9.20 8.72
CA ALA A 9 0.04 -9.41 7.28
C ALA A 9 1.49 -9.58 6.84
N LEU A 10 2.46 -9.35 7.73
CA LEU A 10 3.89 -9.29 7.42
C LEU A 10 4.63 -10.56 7.86
N ARG A 11 5.78 -10.80 7.22
CA ARG A 11 6.78 -11.81 7.60
C ARG A 11 7.67 -11.28 8.74
N SER A 12 8.50 -12.14 9.32
CA SER A 12 9.45 -11.75 10.38
C SER A 12 10.46 -10.69 9.95
N ASP A 13 10.87 -10.74 8.68
CA ASP A 13 11.98 -9.93 8.16
C ASP A 13 11.49 -8.65 7.47
N ASP A 14 10.18 -8.45 7.42
CA ASP A 14 9.56 -7.22 6.91
C ASP A 14 9.65 -6.12 7.98
N LEU A 15 9.97 -4.90 7.57
CA LEU A 15 10.03 -3.76 8.48
C LEU A 15 8.71 -3.00 8.44
N PHE A 16 8.22 -2.60 9.62
CA PHE A 16 7.02 -1.80 9.76
C PHE A 16 7.22 -0.68 10.78
N GLY A 17 6.79 0.53 10.42
CA GLY A 17 6.89 1.70 11.28
C GLY A 17 5.76 2.69 11.04
N ARG A 18 5.57 3.59 12.00
CA ARG A 18 4.72 4.78 11.85
C ARG A 18 5.60 5.93 11.39
N LEU A 19 5.21 6.58 10.29
CA LEU A 19 5.95 7.67 9.67
C LEU A 19 5.51 9.04 10.21
N GLY A 20 4.25 9.14 10.64
CA GLY A 20 3.63 10.38 11.11
C GLY A 20 2.22 10.13 11.62
N GLY A 21 1.41 11.19 11.73
CA GLY A 21 0.04 11.20 12.27
C GLY A 21 -0.75 9.91 12.01
N GLU A 22 -1.26 9.71 10.81
CA GLU A 22 -2.02 8.48 10.47
C GLU A 22 -1.27 7.60 9.46
N GLU A 23 0.03 7.87 9.27
CA GLU A 23 0.82 7.31 8.19
C GLU A 23 1.72 6.17 8.68
N PHE A 24 1.69 5.08 7.93
CA PHE A 24 2.43 3.87 8.21
C PHE A 24 3.28 3.49 7.00
N GLY A 25 4.49 3.00 7.26
CA GLY A 25 5.42 2.50 6.24
C GLY A 25 5.69 1.01 6.44
N VAL A 26 5.78 0.27 5.34
CA VAL A 26 6.18 -1.13 5.30
C VAL A 26 7.31 -1.28 4.27
N PHE A 27 8.38 -1.98 4.64
CA PHE A 27 9.49 -2.33 3.74
C PHE A 27 9.60 -3.84 3.65
N LEU A 28 9.63 -4.36 2.42
CA LEU A 28 9.53 -5.78 2.08
C LEU A 28 10.82 -6.23 1.35
N PRO A 29 11.89 -6.58 2.06
CA PRO A 29 13.13 -7.01 1.41
C PRO A 29 12.92 -8.29 0.61
N GLY A 30 13.62 -8.43 -0.51
CA GLY A 30 13.59 -9.65 -1.35
C GLY A 30 12.20 -10.01 -1.89
N THR A 31 11.31 -9.02 -2.02
CA THR A 31 9.91 -9.24 -2.42
C THR A 31 9.68 -8.70 -3.83
N SER A 32 9.07 -9.53 -4.68
CA SER A 32 8.68 -9.13 -6.04
C SER A 32 7.55 -8.09 -5.99
N GLU A 33 7.36 -7.34 -7.07
CA GLU A 33 6.23 -6.40 -7.17
C GLU A 33 4.87 -7.11 -6.98
N THR A 34 4.71 -8.28 -7.59
CA THR A 34 3.48 -9.06 -7.48
C THR A 34 3.19 -9.50 -6.04
N ASP A 35 4.22 -9.96 -5.32
CA ASP A 35 4.09 -10.33 -3.92
C ASP A 35 3.84 -9.11 -3.02
N ALA A 36 4.49 -7.98 -3.30
CA ALA A 36 4.30 -6.73 -2.58
C ALA A 36 2.87 -6.20 -2.73
N VAL A 37 2.30 -6.26 -3.93
CA VAL A 37 0.88 -5.98 -4.18
C VAL A 37 0.00 -6.93 -3.36
N GLY A 38 0.33 -8.22 -3.32
CA GLY A 38 -0.39 -9.21 -2.51
C GLY A 38 -0.35 -8.92 -1.01
N VAL A 39 0.79 -8.45 -0.49
CA VAL A 39 0.93 -8.00 0.90
C VAL A 39 0.08 -6.75 1.16
N ALA A 40 0.12 -5.76 0.27
CA ALA A 40 -0.67 -4.53 0.38
C ALA A 40 -2.19 -4.82 0.37
N GLU A 41 -2.65 -5.70 -0.52
CA GLU A 41 -4.05 -6.15 -0.59
C GLU A 41 -4.48 -6.87 0.70
N ARG A 42 -3.61 -7.73 1.24
CA ARG A 42 -3.84 -8.41 2.51
C ARG A 42 -3.95 -7.42 3.68
N ILE A 43 -3.10 -6.40 3.72
CA ILE A 43 -3.18 -5.32 4.72
C ILE A 43 -4.53 -4.60 4.59
N ARG A 44 -4.90 -4.18 3.37
CA ARG A 44 -6.16 -3.49 3.10
C ARG A 44 -7.37 -4.29 3.59
N ALA A 45 -7.44 -5.56 3.20
CA ALA A 45 -8.53 -6.46 3.59
C ALA A 45 -8.60 -6.68 5.12
N LYS A 46 -7.46 -6.86 5.79
CA LYS A 46 -7.41 -7.04 7.25
C LYS A 46 -7.87 -5.80 8.01
N ILE A 47 -7.49 -4.61 7.56
CA ILE A 47 -7.97 -3.35 8.16
C ILE A 47 -9.48 -3.23 7.97
N LYS A 48 -9.98 -3.51 6.77
CA LYS A 48 -11.42 -3.48 6.47
C LYS A 48 -12.25 -4.46 7.31
N ALA A 49 -11.69 -5.63 7.61
CA ALA A 49 -12.31 -6.64 8.47
C ALA A 49 -12.14 -6.37 9.97
N THR A 50 -11.44 -5.30 10.37
CA THR A 50 -11.22 -4.99 11.78
C THR A 50 -12.48 -4.39 12.40
N SER A 51 -13.05 -5.07 13.39
CA SER A 51 -14.15 -4.51 14.19
C SER A 51 -13.70 -3.24 14.91
N PHE A 52 -14.33 -2.11 14.59
CA PHE A 52 -14.02 -0.82 15.19
C PHE A 52 -15.32 -0.15 15.70
N ARG A 53 -15.41 0.01 17.04
CA ARG A 53 -16.61 0.48 17.75
C ARG A 53 -16.30 1.48 18.87
N PRO A 54 -15.77 2.68 18.58
CA PRO A 54 -15.36 3.66 19.60
C PRO A 54 -16.51 4.23 20.43
N ASP A 55 -17.73 4.24 19.89
CA ASP A 55 -18.95 4.78 20.48
C ASP A 55 -20.05 3.71 20.67
N GLY A 56 -19.66 2.42 20.59
CA GLY A 56 -20.58 1.29 20.60
C GLY A 56 -21.23 0.99 19.24
N ASN A 57 -21.10 1.88 18.25
CA ASN A 57 -21.58 1.66 16.88
C ASN A 57 -20.48 1.05 16.00
N GLU A 58 -20.86 0.31 14.97
CA GLU A 58 -19.90 -0.28 14.04
C GLU A 58 -19.47 0.72 12.96
N HIS A 59 -18.16 0.92 12.86
CA HIS A 59 -17.53 1.77 11.84
C HIS A 59 -16.59 0.93 10.98
N VAL A 60 -16.70 1.07 9.67
CA VAL A 60 -15.79 0.39 8.73
C VAL A 60 -14.56 1.25 8.53
N LEU A 61 -13.41 0.75 8.98
CA LEU A 61 -12.12 1.37 8.68
C LEU A 61 -11.65 0.92 7.30
N THR A 62 -11.15 1.84 6.49
CA THR A 62 -10.52 1.52 5.20
C THR A 62 -9.16 2.18 5.12
N VAL A 63 -8.31 1.66 4.24
CA VAL A 63 -6.98 2.21 3.98
C VAL A 63 -6.74 2.26 2.48
N SER A 64 -6.05 3.31 2.03
CA SER A 64 -5.45 3.34 0.69
C SER A 64 -3.97 3.06 0.84
N VAL A 65 -3.41 2.19 0.00
CA VAL A 65 -2.00 1.79 0.08
C VAL A 65 -1.31 2.17 -1.22
N GLY A 66 -0.24 2.96 -1.11
CA GLY A 66 0.70 3.22 -2.19
C GLY A 66 1.96 2.40 -1.97
N GLY A 67 2.46 1.77 -3.02
CA GLY A 67 3.69 0.99 -2.97
C GLY A 67 4.53 1.17 -4.23
N ALA A 68 5.76 0.69 -4.14
CA ALA A 68 6.70 0.66 -5.24
C ALA A 68 7.63 -0.54 -5.06
N ALA A 69 8.03 -1.15 -6.15
CA ALA A 69 8.99 -2.24 -6.16
C ALA A 69 10.21 -1.83 -6.99
N PHE A 70 11.40 -2.17 -6.50
CA PHE A 70 12.65 -1.75 -7.12
C PHE A 70 13.65 -2.89 -7.19
N SER A 71 14.39 -2.92 -8.30
CA SER A 71 15.57 -3.75 -8.49
C SER A 71 16.46 -3.09 -9.54
N PRO A 72 17.60 -2.45 -9.18
CA PRO A 72 18.19 -2.36 -7.83
C PRO A 72 17.44 -1.41 -6.89
N LEU A 73 17.72 -1.50 -5.58
CA LEU A 73 17.11 -0.65 -4.55
C LEU A 73 17.67 0.79 -4.62
N PRO A 74 16.83 1.83 -4.84
CA PRO A 74 17.26 3.21 -4.85
C PRO A 74 17.42 3.77 -3.43
N GLY A 75 17.83 5.04 -3.33
CA GLY A 75 17.84 5.75 -2.06
C GLY A 75 16.43 5.90 -1.46
N PHE A 76 16.35 5.99 -0.13
CA PHE A 76 15.07 6.08 0.59
C PHE A 76 14.16 7.21 0.07
N ALA A 77 14.71 8.38 -0.23
CA ALA A 77 13.94 9.53 -0.71
C ALA A 77 13.21 9.25 -2.03
N GLU A 78 13.86 8.53 -2.95
CA GLU A 78 13.25 8.17 -4.24
C GLU A 78 12.18 7.10 -4.05
N MET A 79 12.48 6.04 -3.28
CA MET A 79 11.50 5.01 -2.94
C MET A 79 10.26 5.62 -2.30
N PHE A 80 10.45 6.51 -1.33
CA PHE A 80 9.36 7.16 -0.61
C PHE A 80 8.52 8.06 -1.52
N LYS A 81 9.17 8.85 -2.40
CA LYS A 81 8.47 9.71 -3.37
C LYS A 81 7.53 8.92 -4.29
N ILE A 82 7.97 7.75 -4.75
CA ILE A 82 7.17 6.89 -5.64
C ILE A 82 6.03 6.22 -4.88
N ALA A 83 6.29 5.72 -3.66
CA ALA A 83 5.26 5.15 -2.81
C ALA A 83 4.18 6.18 -2.43
N ASP A 84 4.57 7.42 -2.11
CA ASP A 84 3.66 8.52 -1.83
C ASP A 84 2.82 8.91 -3.05
N ARG A 85 3.44 9.00 -4.24
CA ARG A 85 2.70 9.25 -5.48
C ARG A 85 1.70 8.14 -5.79
N SER A 86 2.09 6.89 -5.57
CA SER A 86 1.20 5.73 -5.69
C SER A 86 0.03 5.84 -4.70
N LEU A 87 0.29 6.26 -3.46
CA LEU A 87 -0.74 6.46 -2.45
C LEU A 87 -1.71 7.58 -2.85
N TYR A 88 -1.19 8.66 -3.45
CA TYR A 88 -2.01 9.74 -3.99
C TYR A 88 -2.98 9.24 -5.06
N GLU A 89 -2.54 8.40 -6.00
CA GLU A 89 -3.43 7.81 -7.02
C GLU A 89 -4.43 6.83 -6.40
N ALA A 90 -4.04 6.05 -5.39
CA ALA A 90 -4.99 5.20 -4.66
C ALA A 90 -6.11 6.05 -4.03
N LYS A 91 -5.76 7.19 -3.43
CA LYS A 91 -6.72 8.13 -2.84
C LYS A 91 -7.60 8.80 -3.91
N HIS A 92 -7.01 9.25 -5.01
CA HIS A 92 -7.72 9.95 -6.10
C HIS A 92 -8.60 9.02 -6.93
N GLY A 93 -8.21 7.76 -7.08
CA GLY A 93 -8.99 6.77 -7.79
C GLY A 93 -10.30 6.38 -7.09
N GLY A 94 -10.49 6.75 -5.81
CA GLY A 94 -11.69 6.42 -5.04
C GLY A 94 -11.43 5.78 -3.67
N ARG A 95 -10.18 5.80 -3.18
CA ARG A 95 -9.78 5.23 -1.88
C ARG A 95 -10.03 3.72 -1.80
N ASP A 96 -9.84 3.14 -0.59
CA ASP A 96 -9.96 1.71 -0.27
C ASP A 96 -9.34 0.81 -1.35
N ARG A 97 -8.11 1.13 -1.76
CA ARG A 97 -7.41 0.41 -2.83
C ARG A 97 -5.90 0.43 -2.67
N VAL A 98 -5.28 -0.45 -3.42
CA VAL A 98 -3.83 -0.51 -3.61
C VAL A 98 -3.49 0.09 -4.96
N ALA A 99 -2.43 0.91 -5.01
CA ALA A 99 -1.80 1.35 -6.24
C ALA A 99 -0.29 1.19 -6.13
N PHE A 100 0.31 0.68 -7.20
CA PHE A 100 1.75 0.54 -7.35
C PHE A 100 2.15 1.26 -8.63
N MET A 101 3.24 2.03 -8.56
CA MET A 101 3.87 2.62 -9.72
C MET A 101 5.28 2.09 -9.87
N SER A 102 5.71 2.03 -11.12
CA SER A 102 7.11 1.86 -11.49
C SER A 102 7.82 3.21 -11.60
N PHE A 103 9.14 3.18 -11.53
CA PHE A 103 9.99 4.36 -11.72
C PHE A 103 9.77 5.01 -13.11
N ASP A 104 9.64 4.17 -14.15
CA ASP A 104 9.44 4.62 -15.53
C ASP A 104 8.13 5.39 -15.72
N GLU A 105 7.06 5.03 -15.01
CA GLU A 105 5.77 5.70 -15.13
C GLU A 105 5.76 7.10 -14.55
N ILE A 106 6.51 7.32 -13.47
CA ILE A 106 6.60 8.64 -12.82
C ILE A 106 7.43 9.60 -13.66
N GLN A 107 8.48 9.14 -14.33
CA GLN A 107 9.22 9.98 -15.28
C GLN A 107 8.39 10.33 -16.51
N ASN A 108 7.52 9.41 -16.96
CA ASN A 108 6.71 9.58 -18.18
C ASN A 108 5.31 10.18 -17.93
N GLY A 109 4.91 10.42 -16.68
CA GLY A 109 3.60 10.97 -16.33
C GLY A 109 2.39 10.11 -16.73
N ASN A 110 2.58 8.80 -16.92
CA ASN A 110 1.60 7.94 -17.58
C ASN A 110 0.99 6.91 -16.59
N THR A 111 -0.27 7.10 -16.21
CA THR A 111 -1.01 6.28 -15.21
C THR A 111 -1.55 4.96 -15.78
N SER A 112 -0.70 4.13 -16.39
CA SER A 112 -1.15 3.02 -17.26
C SER A 112 -1.66 1.77 -16.50
N TYR A 113 -1.26 1.54 -15.25
CA TYR A 113 -1.65 0.31 -14.53
C TYR A 113 -3.13 0.16 -14.18
N LEU A 114 -3.94 1.23 -14.22
CA LEU A 114 -5.40 1.13 -13.98
C LEU A 114 -6.15 0.39 -15.09
N ASN A 115 -5.62 0.35 -16.32
CA ASN A 115 -6.33 -0.23 -17.47
C ASN A 115 -6.04 -1.71 -17.72
N LYS A 116 -4.99 -2.31 -17.13
CA LYS A 116 -4.63 -3.71 -17.42
C LYS A 116 -5.32 -4.76 -16.54
N ARG A 117 -6.06 -4.37 -15.48
CA ARG A 117 -6.68 -5.33 -14.54
C ARG A 117 -8.21 -5.43 -14.56
N VAL A 118 -8.90 -4.75 -15.46
CA VAL A 118 -10.37 -4.91 -15.64
C VAL A 118 -10.71 -6.10 -16.58
N HIS A 119 -9.72 -6.83 -17.12
CA HIS A 119 -9.92 -7.91 -18.10
C HIS A 119 -9.39 -9.28 -17.68
N LEU A 120 -9.45 -9.61 -16.40
CA LEU A 120 -9.33 -11.01 -15.95
C LEU A 120 -10.59 -11.38 -15.17
N HIS A 121 -11.58 -11.85 -15.93
CA HIS A 121 -12.65 -12.75 -15.49
C HIS A 121 -12.26 -14.17 -15.89
#